data_AF-A0A8T6TV14-F1
#
_entry.id   AF-A0A8T6TV14-F1
#
_cell.length_a   1.000
_cell.length_b   1.000
_cell.length_c   1.000
_cell.angle_alpha   90.00
_cell.angle_beta   90.00
_cell.angle_gamma   90.00
#
_symmetry.space_group_name_H-M   'P 1'
#
loop_
_entity.id
_entity.type
_entity.pdbx_description
1 polymer ?
#
loop_
_entity_poly.entity_id
_entity_poly.type
_entity_poly.pdbx_seq_one_letter_code
_entity_poly.pdbx_strand_id
1 'polypeptide(L)'
;NSNWNNAAGITTLQDYPGSTPLTGITIRSCTFNNVQHGVYFIGATYSLVDSCTFTNSWRGVSIQTGKTGSGNPWRSTHHNTVKDCTFTNMRENNGCEGEA
;
A
#
# COMPACT_ATOMS: atom_id res chain seq x y z
N ASN A 1 3.70 20.36 -1.71
CA ASN A 1 4.49 19.25 -2.30
C ASN A 1 4.99 18.32 -1.21
N SER A 2 4.17 17.36 -0.81
CA SER A 2 4.65 16.21 -0.02
C SER A 2 4.87 15.05 -0.99
N ASN A 3 6.10 14.52 -1.03
CA ASN A 3 6.42 13.30 -1.77
C ASN A 3 5.76 12.13 -1.03
N TRP A 4 4.61 11.67 -1.54
CA TRP A 4 3.83 10.55 -1.01
C TRP A 4 4.63 9.24 -0.84
N ASN A 5 5.78 9.12 -1.50
CA ASN A 5 6.67 7.95 -1.45
C ASN A 5 7.68 7.96 -0.28
N ASN A 6 7.93 9.10 0.37
CA ASN A 6 9.05 9.23 1.31
C ASN A 6 8.75 8.77 2.75
N ALA A 7 7.53 8.32 3.05
CA ALA A 7 7.17 7.88 4.41
C ALA A 7 6.37 6.56 4.42
N ALA A 8 6.55 5.72 3.39
CA ALA A 8 6.00 4.37 3.37
C ALA A 8 7.01 3.36 3.94
N GLY A 9 6.55 2.38 4.73
CA GLY A 9 7.38 1.26 5.19
C GLY A 9 7.72 0.33 4.02
N ILE A 10 6.72 -0.05 3.24
CA ILE A 10 6.87 -0.74 1.95
C ILE A 10 6.05 0.00 0.90
N THR A 11 6.64 0.26 -0.26
CA THR A 11 5.95 0.84 -1.41
C THR A 11 6.26 0.05 -2.67
N THR A 12 5.28 0.00 -3.56
CA THR A 12 5.48 -0.49 -4.93
C THR A 12 5.35 0.69 -5.87
N LEU A 13 6.31 0.84 -6.77
CA LEU A 13 6.29 1.90 -7.77
C LEU A 13 6.32 1.25 -9.15
N GLN A 14 5.43 1.72 -10.03
CA GLN A 14 5.48 1.37 -11.44
C GLN A 14 6.22 2.48 -12.20
N ASP A 15 7.55 2.49 -12.08
CA ASP A 15 8.36 3.60 -12.60
C ASP A 15 8.53 3.63 -14.13
N TYR A 16 8.08 2.60 -14.87
CA TYR A 16 8.34 2.53 -16.31
C TYR A 16 7.12 2.24 -17.20
N PRO A 17 6.85 3.08 -18.22
CA PRO A 17 5.85 2.79 -19.25
C PRO A 17 6.14 1.44 -19.94
N GLY A 18 5.14 0.58 -20.01
CA GLY A 18 5.28 -0.76 -20.62
C GLY A 18 5.74 -1.87 -19.67
N SER A 19 6.11 -1.56 -18.43
CA SER A 19 6.34 -2.59 -17.41
C SER A 19 5.09 -3.44 -17.16
N THR A 20 5.28 -4.73 -16.90
CA THR A 20 4.22 -5.61 -16.39
C THR A 20 3.80 -5.18 -14.98
N PRO A 21 2.54 -5.40 -14.56
CA PRO A 21 2.15 -5.12 -13.18
C PRO A 21 3.03 -5.92 -12.22
N LEU A 22 3.41 -5.32 -11.09
CA LEU A 22 4.02 -6.06 -9.99
C LEU A 22 2.96 -7.01 -9.41
N THR A 23 3.31 -8.28 -9.21
CA THR A 23 2.35 -9.29 -8.76
C THR A 23 2.98 -10.31 -7.80
N GLY A 24 2.17 -10.90 -6.92
CA GLY A 24 2.62 -11.96 -6.01
C GLY A 24 3.44 -11.48 -4.81
N ILE A 25 3.30 -10.21 -4.42
CA ILE A 25 4.07 -9.66 -3.30
C ILE A 25 3.50 -10.21 -2.00
N THR A 26 4.36 -10.74 -1.14
CA THR A 26 3.97 -11.20 0.20
C THR A 26 4.69 -10.40 1.27
N ILE A 27 3.92 -9.79 2.16
CA ILE A 27 4.41 -9.06 3.33
C ILE A 27 3.81 -9.76 4.54
N ARG A 28 4.64 -10.40 5.36
CA ARG A 28 4.19 -11.21 6.48
C ARG A 28 4.91 -10.87 7.77
N SER A 29 4.18 -10.80 8.88
CA SER A 29 4.78 -10.71 10.22
C SER A 29 5.72 -9.50 10.41
N CYS A 30 5.35 -8.38 9.80
CA CYS A 30 6.10 -7.13 9.87
C CYS A 30 5.45 -6.13 10.84
N THR A 31 6.25 -5.24 11.41
CA THR A 31 5.79 -4.14 12.27
C THR A 31 6.12 -2.80 11.64
N PHE A 32 5.10 -1.95 11.48
CA PHE A 32 5.20 -0.60 10.94
C PHE A 32 4.80 0.38 12.03
N ASN A 33 5.71 1.26 12.44
CA ASN A 33 5.49 2.22 13.54
C ASN A 33 5.82 3.65 13.09
N ASN A 34 4.92 4.59 13.37
CA ASN A 34 5.08 6.03 13.09
C ASN A 34 5.38 6.36 11.61
N VAL A 35 4.81 5.59 10.69
CA VAL A 35 4.96 5.83 9.24
C VAL A 35 3.75 6.57 8.68
N GLN A 36 3.87 7.12 7.47
CA GLN A 36 2.72 7.67 6.75
C GLN A 36 1.91 6.55 6.11
N HIS A 37 2.56 5.58 5.48
CA HIS A 37 1.90 4.36 4.99
C HIS A 37 2.67 3.16 5.50
N GLY A 38 2.02 2.16 6.09
CA GLY A 38 2.68 0.89 6.39
C GLY A 38 3.05 0.16 5.10
N VAL A 39 2.02 -0.24 4.35
CA VAL A 39 2.14 -0.83 3.01
C VAL A 39 1.41 0.04 2.00
N TYR A 40 2.08 0.38 0.90
CA TYR A 40 1.50 1.16 -0.18
C TYR A 40 1.62 0.43 -1.53
N PHE A 41 0.53 -0.19 -1.95
CA PHE A 41 0.41 -0.86 -3.23
C PHE A 41 -0.10 0.07 -4.32
N ILE A 42 0.73 0.34 -5.34
CA ILE A 42 0.40 1.15 -6.51
C ILE A 42 0.48 0.25 -7.74
N GLY A 43 -0.68 -0.15 -8.27
CA GLY A 43 -0.78 -1.04 -9.42
C GLY A 43 -0.35 -2.50 -9.16
N ALA A 44 -0.17 -2.90 -7.90
CA ALA A 44 0.14 -4.27 -7.53
C ALA A 44 -1.12 -5.17 -7.58
N THR A 45 -0.96 -6.41 -8.00
CA THR A 45 -2.07 -7.38 -8.11
C THR A 45 -1.70 -8.71 -7.47
N TYR A 46 -2.69 -9.48 -6.97
CA TYR A 46 -2.45 -10.80 -6.37
C TYR A 46 -1.42 -10.77 -5.24
N SER A 47 -1.45 -9.72 -4.41
CA SER A 47 -0.50 -9.53 -3.31
C SER A 47 -1.15 -9.75 -1.95
N LEU A 48 -0.35 -10.15 -0.95
CA LEU A 48 -0.78 -10.53 0.38
C LEU A 48 -0.06 -9.68 1.45
N VAL A 49 -0.84 -9.09 2.35
CA VAL A 49 -0.37 -8.54 3.63
C VAL A 49 -0.99 -9.38 4.74
N ASP A 50 -0.16 -10.07 5.52
CA ASP A 50 -0.62 -11.09 6.49
C ASP A 50 0.11 -10.92 7.84
N SER A 51 -0.63 -10.98 8.95
CA SER A 51 -0.04 -11.03 10.29
C SER A 51 0.84 -9.81 10.62
N CYS A 52 0.55 -8.64 10.04
CA CYS A 52 1.33 -7.41 10.25
C CYS A 52 0.74 -6.52 11.34
N THR A 53 1.58 -5.73 11.99
CA THR A 53 1.18 -4.74 12.99
C THR A 53 1.47 -3.33 12.49
N PHE A 54 0.47 -2.45 12.55
CA PHE A 54 0.56 -1.04 12.19
C PHE A 54 0.23 -0.19 13.40
N THR A 55 1.19 0.62 13.85
CA THR A 55 1.05 1.43 15.07
C THR A 55 1.40 2.88 14.79
N ASN A 56 0.63 3.82 15.35
CA ASN A 56 0.92 5.26 15.29
C ASN A 56 1.15 5.78 13.86
N SER A 57 0.57 5.10 12.87
CA SER A 57 0.82 5.39 11.45
C SER A 57 -0.35 6.14 10.86
N TRP A 58 -0.13 6.89 9.77
CA TRP A 58 -1.25 7.61 9.13
C TRP A 58 -2.18 6.59 8.47
N ARG A 59 -1.66 5.79 7.54
CA ARG A 59 -2.36 4.65 6.92
C ARG A 59 -1.64 3.35 7.20
N GLY A 60 -2.42 2.30 7.41
CA GLY A 60 -1.91 0.95 7.63
C GLY A 60 -1.51 0.31 6.31
N VAL A 61 -2.49 -0.15 5.55
CA VAL A 61 -2.32 -0.52 4.14
C VAL A 61 -2.94 0.57 3.27
N SER A 62 -2.53 0.68 2.02
CA SER A 62 -3.11 1.58 1.03
C SER A 62 -2.97 0.94 -0.33
N ILE A 63 -4.10 0.77 -1.03
CA ILE A 63 -4.15 0.09 -2.33
C ILE A 63 -4.70 1.07 -3.36
N GLN A 64 -3.86 1.48 -4.30
CA GLN A 64 -4.22 2.47 -5.32
C GLN A 64 -3.93 1.97 -6.72
N THR A 65 -4.80 2.33 -7.66
CA THR A 65 -4.56 2.15 -9.10
C THR A 65 -3.38 2.98 -9.55
N GLY A 66 -2.41 2.34 -10.21
CA GLY A 66 -1.26 3.04 -10.79
C GLY A 66 -1.67 3.79 -12.06
N LYS A 67 -1.43 5.11 -12.10
CA LYS A 67 -1.51 5.92 -13.32
C LYS A 67 -0.12 5.98 -13.95
N THR A 68 0.04 5.44 -15.16
CA THR A 68 1.27 5.63 -15.93
C THR A 68 1.04 6.75 -16.96
N GLY A 69 1.55 7.96 -16.68
CA GLY A 69 1.56 9.07 -17.65
C GLY A 69 0.20 9.53 -18.20
N SER A 70 0.23 10.50 -19.11
CA SER A 70 -0.94 11.01 -19.84
C SER A 70 -1.24 10.09 -21.04
N GLY A 71 -2.07 9.07 -20.84
CA GLY A 71 -2.62 8.28 -21.95
C GLY A 71 -2.63 6.76 -21.77
N ASN A 72 -2.07 6.24 -20.67
CA ASN A 72 -2.10 4.81 -20.39
C ASN A 72 -3.28 4.46 -19.48
N PRO A 73 -3.94 3.30 -19.66
CA PRO A 73 -5.10 2.93 -18.88
C PRO A 73 -4.73 2.77 -17.40
N TRP A 74 -5.66 3.17 -16.52
CA TRP A 74 -5.58 2.88 -15.09
C TRP A 74 -5.32 1.39 -14.91
N ARG A 75 -4.16 1.03 -14.34
CA ARG A 75 -3.92 -0.37 -14.02
C ARG A 75 -4.70 -0.71 -12.77
N SER A 76 -5.59 -1.68 -12.91
CA SER A 76 -6.43 -2.15 -11.82
C SER A 76 -5.56 -2.79 -10.75
N THR A 77 -5.76 -2.34 -9.52
CA THR A 77 -5.12 -2.91 -8.34
C THR A 77 -6.13 -3.87 -7.74
N HIS A 78 -6.11 -5.12 -8.19
CA HIS A 78 -7.13 -6.12 -7.88
C HIS A 78 -6.55 -7.38 -7.25
N HIS A 79 -7.41 -8.14 -6.58
CA HIS A 79 -7.07 -9.43 -5.96
C HIS A 79 -5.94 -9.35 -4.93
N ASN A 80 -5.83 -8.23 -4.23
CA ASN A 80 -4.95 -8.13 -3.07
C ASN A 80 -5.70 -8.55 -1.81
N THR A 81 -4.99 -9.18 -0.88
CA THR A 81 -5.55 -9.66 0.39
C THR A 81 -4.80 -9.02 1.53
N VAL A 82 -5.55 -8.44 2.47
CA VAL A 82 -5.04 -8.00 3.78
C VAL A 82 -5.76 -8.82 4.84
N LYS A 83 -5.01 -9.61 5.62
CA LYS A 83 -5.61 -10.49 6.63
C LYS A 83 -4.74 -10.57 7.89
N ASP A 84 -5.37 -10.93 9.01
CA ASP A 84 -4.70 -11.18 10.28
C ASP A 84 -3.82 -10.01 10.77
N CYS A 85 -4.11 -8.78 10.32
CA CYS A 85 -3.33 -7.59 10.65
C CYS A 85 -3.94 -6.84 11.84
N THR A 86 -3.07 -6.19 12.63
CA THR A 86 -3.46 -5.34 13.76
C THR A 86 -3.17 -3.88 13.43
N PHE A 87 -4.17 -3.01 13.60
CA PHE A 87 -4.05 -1.57 13.40
C PHE A 87 -4.37 -0.84 14.71
N THR A 88 -3.41 -0.10 15.26
CA THR A 88 -3.52 0.50 16.58
C THR A 88 -3.04 1.96 16.56
N ASN A 89 -3.82 2.87 17.17
CA ASN A 89 -3.47 4.29 17.26
C ASN A 89 -3.17 4.93 15.89
N MET A 90 -4.02 4.66 14.90
CA MET A 90 -3.83 5.17 13.55
C MET A 90 -4.30 6.63 13.46
N ARG A 91 -3.64 7.41 12.58
CA ARG A 91 -3.76 8.89 12.58
C ARG A 91 -4.62 9.45 11.45
N GLU A 92 -5.07 8.63 10.51
CA GLU A 92 -5.99 9.11 9.47
C GLU A 92 -7.35 9.48 10.08
N ASN A 93 -7.83 10.68 9.76
CA ASN A 93 -9.19 11.10 10.12
C ASN A 93 -10.19 10.55 9.08
N ASN A 94 -11.37 10.13 9.54
CA ASN A 94 -12.53 9.61 8.78
C ASN A 94 -12.62 8.09 8.58
N GLY A 95 -12.06 7.28 9.48
CA GLY A 95 -12.41 5.84 9.57
C GLY A 95 -11.65 4.91 8.63
N CYS A 96 -10.61 5.42 7.97
CA CYS A 96 -9.73 4.69 7.06
C CYS A 96 -8.51 4.10 7.80
N GLU A 97 -8.63 3.89 9.12
CA GLU A 97 -7.51 3.64 10.03
C GLU A 97 -6.63 2.43 9.62
N GLY A 98 -7.07 1.55 8.72
CA GLY A 98 -6.28 0.42 8.22
C GLY A 98 -6.36 0.08 6.71
N GLU A 99 -6.88 0.95 5.84
CA GLU A 99 -7.43 0.59 4.51
C GLU A 99 -6.77 -0.55 3.72
N ALA A 100 -7.59 -1.50 3.26
CA ALA A 100 -7.29 -2.48 2.22
C ALA A 100 -8.03 -2.08 0.93
#